data_AF-A0A9X1VGL9-F1
#
_entry.id   AF-A0A9X1VGL9-F1
#
_cell.length_a   1.000
_cell.length_b   1.000
_cell.length_c   1.000
_cell.angle_alpha   90.00
_cell.angle_beta   90.00
_cell.angle_gamma   90.00
#
_symmetry.space_group_name_H-M   'P 1'
#
loop_
_entity.id
_entity.type
_entity.pdbx_description
1 polymer ?
#
loop_
_entity_poly.entity_id
_entity_poly.type
_entity_poly.pdbx_seq_one_letter_code
_entity_poly.pdbx_strand_id
1 'polypeptide(L)'
;MKPLSLFAAVAFVTTLGSCSKDSSANLPEGTVTYNNFENVQGWGGANEPSVTTERAHSGKYSVITKPELDFGYTYVNTLGQMTGGKPKKITVSGWAWVPDKDANAALVVDIKHSPANGSQVFYGLLEMGRNVKKFGDWQEVNKTFDLPDSIASGNLCKVYMWRGSSPRPVYLDDVSIKIEK
;
A
#
# COMPACT_ATOMS: atom_id res chain seq x y z
N MET A 1 20.56 -68.64 36.51
CA MET A 1 21.32 -67.64 35.72
C MET A 1 20.82 -66.25 36.13
N LYS A 2 21.71 -65.36 36.62
CA LYS A 2 21.51 -63.91 36.83
C LYS A 2 21.47 -63.17 35.46
N PRO A 3 21.18 -61.85 35.34
CA PRO A 3 20.43 -60.89 36.18
C PRO A 3 19.54 -59.89 35.37
N LEU A 4 19.05 -58.82 36.04
CA LEU A 4 18.86 -57.43 35.55
C LEU A 4 17.74 -57.19 34.52
N SER A 5 16.77 -56.29 34.71
CA SER A 5 16.83 -54.80 34.69
C SER A 5 15.44 -54.37 34.15
N LEU A 6 14.85 -53.19 34.27
CA LEU A 6 15.13 -51.89 34.87
C LEU A 6 13.78 -51.11 34.76
N PHE A 7 13.55 -50.17 35.67
CA PHE A 7 12.50 -49.14 35.63
C PHE A 7 12.38 -48.42 34.27
N ALA A 8 11.17 -47.96 33.92
CA ALA A 8 10.89 -46.53 33.70
C ALA A 8 9.45 -46.28 33.24
N ALA A 9 8.72 -45.52 34.05
CA ALA A 9 7.54 -44.75 33.64
C ALA A 9 8.00 -43.44 32.98
N VAL A 10 7.37 -43.01 31.88
CA VAL A 10 7.14 -41.59 31.57
C VAL A 10 5.90 -41.48 30.67
N ALA A 11 4.83 -40.90 31.20
CA ALA A 11 3.73 -40.35 30.42
C ALA A 11 4.18 -38.97 29.88
N PHE A 12 4.27 -38.83 28.56
CA PHE A 12 4.63 -37.56 27.93
C PHE A 12 3.37 -36.90 27.36
N VAL A 13 2.77 -36.02 28.17
CA VAL A 13 1.73 -35.08 27.74
C VAL A 13 2.43 -34.00 26.92
N THR A 14 2.29 -34.04 25.59
CA THR A 14 2.75 -32.96 24.72
C THR A 14 1.73 -31.83 24.71
N THR A 15 1.95 -30.85 25.57
CA THR A 15 1.30 -29.54 25.47
C THR A 15 1.87 -28.78 24.28
N LEU A 16 1.14 -28.72 23.18
CA LEU A 16 1.41 -27.76 22.11
C LEU A 16 0.99 -26.37 22.57
N GLY A 17 1.89 -25.70 23.31
CA GLY A 17 1.82 -24.26 23.50
C GLY A 17 2.24 -23.57 22.20
N SER A 18 1.30 -23.40 21.27
CA SER A 18 1.48 -22.47 20.15
C SER A 18 1.36 -21.06 20.70
N CYS A 19 2.50 -20.48 21.10
CA CYS A 19 2.61 -19.04 21.27
C CYS A 19 2.43 -18.38 19.90
N SER A 20 1.20 -17.94 19.61
CA SER A 20 1.00 -16.85 18.65
C SER A 20 1.71 -15.63 19.21
N LYS A 21 2.88 -15.30 18.67
CA LYS A 21 3.40 -13.94 18.77
C LYS A 21 2.51 -13.10 17.86
N ASP A 22 1.47 -12.52 18.46
CA ASP A 22 0.74 -11.42 17.86
C ASP A 22 1.74 -10.29 17.62
N SER A 23 2.27 -10.26 16.40
CA SER A 23 3.09 -9.20 15.89
C SER A 23 2.10 -8.13 15.43
N SER A 24 1.51 -7.40 16.37
CA SER A 24 0.89 -6.13 16.04
C SER A 24 2.00 -5.25 15.49
N ALA A 25 2.09 -5.20 14.17
CA ALA A 25 3.05 -4.36 13.48
C ALA A 25 2.71 -2.91 13.84
N ASN A 26 3.47 -2.34 14.78
CA ASN A 26 3.42 -0.91 15.04
C ASN A 26 3.81 -0.23 13.74
N LEU A 27 2.86 0.45 13.10
CA LEU A 27 3.17 1.27 11.94
C LEU A 27 4.19 2.35 12.37
N PRO A 28 5.17 2.68 11.52
CA PRO A 28 6.11 3.76 11.81
C PRO A 28 5.38 5.06 12.20
N GLU A 29 5.99 5.85 13.08
CA GLU A 29 5.45 7.16 13.47
C GLU A 29 5.13 8.02 12.24
N GLY A 30 3.99 8.71 12.27
CA GLY A 30 3.51 9.53 11.15
C GLY A 30 2.87 8.75 10.00
N THR A 31 2.79 7.42 10.07
CA THR A 31 2.00 6.63 9.10
C THR A 31 0.51 6.88 9.30
N VAL A 32 -0.14 7.41 8.26
CA VAL A 32 -1.60 7.57 8.23
C VAL A 32 -2.27 6.23 7.98
N THR A 33 -1.75 5.48 7.00
CA THR A 33 -2.30 4.20 6.60
C THR A 33 -1.25 3.37 5.87
N TYR A 34 -1.49 2.07 5.86
CA TYR A 34 -0.81 1.07 5.06
C TYR A 34 -1.86 0.13 4.47
N ASN A 35 -1.74 -0.17 3.18
CA ASN A 35 -2.67 -1.01 2.45
C ASN A 35 -1.91 -1.99 1.55
N ASN A 36 -1.96 -3.27 1.93
CA ASN A 36 -1.50 -4.42 1.15
C ASN A 36 -2.65 -5.10 0.38
N PHE A 37 -3.81 -4.45 0.32
CA PHE A 37 -5.01 -4.88 -0.40
C PHE A 37 -5.64 -6.21 0.04
N GLU A 38 -5.19 -6.84 1.13
CA GLU A 38 -5.75 -8.12 1.59
C GLU A 38 -7.15 -7.99 2.21
N ASN A 39 -7.44 -6.85 2.83
CA ASN A 39 -8.71 -6.61 3.52
C ASN A 39 -9.91 -6.35 2.58
N VAL A 40 -9.71 -6.43 1.26
CA VAL A 40 -10.80 -6.31 0.26
C VAL A 40 -11.61 -7.59 0.11
N GLN A 41 -11.13 -8.72 0.66
CA GLN A 41 -11.86 -10.00 0.64
C GLN A 41 -13.21 -9.86 1.38
N GLY A 42 -14.31 -10.06 0.65
CA GLY A 42 -15.68 -9.93 1.16
C GLY A 42 -16.30 -8.53 1.04
N TRP A 43 -15.52 -7.50 0.67
CA TRP A 43 -15.97 -6.11 0.52
C TRP A 43 -16.01 -5.61 -0.93
N GLY A 44 -15.93 -6.55 -1.88
CA GLY A 44 -15.78 -6.25 -3.30
C GLY A 44 -14.72 -7.14 -3.92
N GLY A 45 -13.57 -7.33 -3.27
CA GLY A 45 -12.51 -8.20 -3.78
C GLY A 45 -12.15 -7.86 -5.22
N ALA A 46 -12.15 -8.88 -6.09
CA ALA A 46 -11.96 -8.75 -7.54
C ALA A 46 -13.09 -7.99 -8.28
N ASN A 47 -14.20 -7.64 -7.60
CA ASN A 47 -15.24 -6.77 -8.15
C ASN A 47 -14.83 -5.29 -8.12
N GLU A 48 -13.80 -4.93 -7.35
CA GLU A 48 -13.09 -3.67 -7.56
C GLU A 48 -12.19 -3.84 -8.79
N PRO A 49 -12.44 -3.17 -9.93
CA PRO A 49 -11.82 -3.52 -11.22
C PRO A 49 -10.29 -3.47 -11.23
N SER A 50 -9.71 -2.71 -10.31
CA SER A 50 -8.27 -2.50 -10.19
C SER A 50 -7.59 -3.39 -9.17
N VAL A 51 -8.33 -4.16 -8.37
CA VAL A 51 -7.75 -5.14 -7.44
C VAL A 51 -7.62 -6.47 -8.18
N THR A 52 -6.41 -7.01 -8.21
CA THR A 52 -6.08 -8.22 -8.95
C THR A 52 -5.34 -9.25 -8.10
N THR A 53 -5.35 -10.50 -8.58
CA THR A 53 -4.55 -11.61 -8.03
C THR A 53 -3.49 -12.11 -9.02
N GLU A 54 -3.34 -11.43 -10.17
CA GLU A 54 -2.39 -11.81 -11.22
C GLU A 54 -0.94 -11.71 -10.73
N ARG A 55 -0.64 -10.69 -9.91
CA ARG A 55 0.65 -10.47 -9.26
C ARG A 55 0.40 -9.80 -7.91
N ALA A 56 1.20 -10.13 -6.92
CA ALA A 56 1.27 -9.44 -5.65
C ALA A 56 2.71 -9.41 -5.16
N HIS A 57 3.10 -8.36 -4.44
CA HIS A 57 4.38 -8.30 -3.75
C HIS A 57 4.27 -9.05 -2.42
N SER A 58 3.19 -8.79 -1.68
CA SER A 58 2.84 -9.51 -0.47
C SER A 58 1.43 -10.08 -0.57
N GLY A 59 1.12 -11.12 0.20
CA GLY A 59 -0.23 -11.70 0.21
C GLY A 59 -0.67 -12.24 -1.15
N LYS A 60 -1.91 -11.92 -1.53
CA LYS A 60 -2.60 -12.42 -2.72
C LYS A 60 -3.04 -11.31 -3.67
N TYR A 61 -3.26 -10.11 -3.15
CA TYR A 61 -3.87 -9.00 -3.87
C TYR A 61 -2.88 -7.87 -4.12
N SER A 62 -3.01 -7.22 -5.27
CA SER A 62 -2.38 -5.94 -5.54
C SER A 62 -3.34 -5.05 -6.33
N VAL A 63 -2.92 -3.83 -6.61
CA VAL A 63 -3.61 -2.95 -7.56
C VAL A 63 -2.92 -2.97 -8.93
N ILE A 64 -3.72 -2.90 -10.01
CA ILE A 64 -3.27 -2.83 -11.40
C ILE A 64 -3.86 -1.62 -12.11
N THR A 65 -3.09 -1.04 -13.03
CA THR A 65 -3.58 -0.16 -14.10
C THR A 65 -3.20 -0.73 -15.45
N LYS A 66 -4.07 -0.60 -16.45
CA LYS A 66 -3.92 -1.19 -17.80
C LYS A 66 -4.78 -0.43 -18.82
N PRO A 67 -4.63 -0.58 -20.14
CA PRO A 67 -5.28 0.29 -21.13
C PRO A 67 -6.80 0.50 -20.96
N GLU A 68 -7.53 -0.49 -20.46
CA GLU A 68 -8.96 -0.45 -20.15
C GLU A 68 -9.29 0.06 -18.74
N LEU A 69 -8.26 0.39 -17.94
CA LEU A 69 -8.35 0.74 -16.53
C LEU A 69 -7.28 1.77 -16.14
N ASP A 70 -7.66 3.04 -16.23
CA ASP A 70 -6.76 4.17 -16.02
C ASP A 70 -6.40 4.42 -14.56
N PHE A 71 -7.27 4.04 -13.63
CA PHE A 71 -7.14 4.38 -12.22
C PHE A 71 -7.21 3.14 -11.34
N GLY A 72 -6.32 3.10 -10.36
CA GLY A 72 -6.28 2.09 -9.32
C GLY A 72 -7.18 2.41 -8.13
N TYR A 73 -7.30 1.43 -7.23
CA TYR A 73 -8.04 1.57 -5.97
C TYR A 73 -7.55 2.79 -5.21
N THR A 74 -8.47 3.65 -4.80
CA THR A 74 -8.17 5.02 -4.37
C THR A 74 -8.38 5.18 -2.88
N TYR A 75 -7.35 5.64 -2.17
CA TYR A 75 -7.50 6.20 -0.83
C TYR A 75 -8.14 7.58 -0.92
N VAL A 76 -9.14 7.86 -0.09
CA VAL A 76 -9.81 9.18 -0.01
C VAL A 76 -10.01 9.56 1.45
N ASN A 77 -9.52 10.73 1.84
CA ASN A 77 -9.76 11.29 3.17
C ASN A 77 -9.58 12.82 3.19
N THR A 78 -9.99 13.51 4.25
CA THR A 78 -9.63 14.92 4.44
C THR A 78 -8.28 15.05 5.15
N LEU A 79 -7.51 16.11 4.86
CA LEU A 79 -6.19 16.33 5.49
C LEU A 79 -6.27 16.43 7.03
N GLY A 80 -7.36 16.97 7.56
CA GLY A 80 -7.62 17.07 8.99
C GLY A 80 -7.83 15.70 9.64
N GLN A 81 -8.54 14.79 8.97
CA GLN A 81 -8.73 13.40 9.44
C GLN A 81 -7.44 12.58 9.39
N MET A 82 -6.51 12.91 8.48
CA MET A 82 -5.22 12.23 8.38
C MET A 82 -4.26 12.60 9.51
N THR A 83 -4.26 13.86 9.96
CA THR A 83 -3.15 14.43 10.76
C THR A 83 -3.57 15.08 12.08
N GLY A 84 -4.86 15.36 12.27
CA GLY A 84 -5.38 16.24 13.33
C GLY A 84 -5.03 17.73 13.13
N GLY A 85 -4.55 18.13 11.94
CA GLY A 85 -4.11 19.50 11.64
C GLY A 85 -3.79 19.71 10.15
N LYS A 86 -2.87 20.64 9.86
CA LYS A 86 -2.35 20.92 8.52
C LYS A 86 -1.00 20.22 8.34
N PRO A 87 -0.85 19.21 7.47
CA PRO A 87 0.45 18.61 7.19
C PRO A 87 1.35 19.57 6.41
N LYS A 88 2.66 19.51 6.62
CA LYS A 88 3.66 20.19 5.78
C LYS A 88 4.16 19.29 4.66
N LYS A 89 4.25 17.99 4.91
CA LYS A 89 4.70 17.02 3.92
C LYS A 89 3.81 15.80 3.89
N ILE A 90 3.78 15.17 2.72
CA ILE A 90 3.21 13.84 2.52
C ILE A 90 4.24 12.98 1.82
N THR A 91 4.50 11.81 2.39
CA THR A 91 5.34 10.78 1.78
C THR A 91 4.45 9.64 1.36
N VAL A 92 4.52 9.27 0.08
CA VAL A 92 3.87 8.07 -0.43
C VAL A 92 4.93 7.07 -0.82
N SER A 93 4.64 5.80 -0.57
CA SER A 93 5.53 4.68 -0.91
C SER A 93 4.71 3.45 -1.28
N GLY A 94 5.34 2.51 -1.98
CA GLY A 94 4.78 1.21 -2.29
C GLY A 94 5.77 0.37 -3.10
N TRP A 95 5.43 -0.89 -3.29
CA TRP A 95 6.18 -1.80 -4.15
C TRP A 95 5.56 -1.80 -5.54
N ALA A 96 6.35 -1.44 -6.55
CA ALA A 96 5.90 -1.38 -7.92
C ALA A 96 6.51 -2.50 -8.76
N TRP A 97 5.70 -3.12 -9.60
CA TRP A 97 6.16 -4.06 -10.63
C TRP A 97 5.88 -3.48 -12.00
N VAL A 98 6.94 -3.22 -12.76
CA VAL A 98 6.89 -2.60 -14.10
C VAL A 98 7.49 -3.60 -15.09
N PRO A 99 6.74 -4.06 -16.12
CA PRO A 99 7.19 -5.16 -16.98
C PRO A 99 8.39 -4.83 -17.85
N ASP A 100 8.46 -3.60 -18.34
CA ASP A 100 9.44 -3.15 -19.33
C ASP A 100 9.54 -1.62 -19.35
N LYS A 101 10.50 -1.07 -20.11
CA LYS A 101 10.74 0.37 -20.22
C LYS A 101 9.61 1.17 -20.88
N ASP A 102 8.70 0.50 -21.58
CA ASP A 102 7.58 1.13 -22.28
C ASP A 102 6.32 1.17 -21.38
N ALA A 103 6.38 0.50 -20.24
CA ALA A 103 5.39 0.58 -19.18
C ALA A 103 5.60 1.80 -18.28
N ASN A 104 4.50 2.47 -17.92
CA ASN A 104 4.53 3.60 -17.01
C ASN A 104 3.22 3.69 -16.22
N ALA A 105 3.30 4.27 -15.05
CA ALA A 105 2.17 4.68 -14.22
C ALA A 105 2.70 5.72 -13.23
N ALA A 106 1.82 6.36 -12.47
CA ALA A 106 2.21 7.22 -11.37
C ALA A 106 1.40 6.91 -10.13
N LEU A 107 2.04 6.91 -8.97
CA LEU A 107 1.35 7.05 -7.70
C LEU A 107 1.10 8.55 -7.48
N VAL A 108 -0.17 8.92 -7.44
CA VAL A 108 -0.65 10.30 -7.45
C VAL A 108 -1.04 10.73 -6.05
N VAL A 109 -0.67 11.95 -5.68
CA VAL A 109 -1.27 12.69 -4.56
C VAL A 109 -2.09 13.84 -5.14
N ASP A 110 -3.41 13.76 -5.03
CA ASP A 110 -4.35 14.76 -5.54
C ASP A 110 -5.08 15.41 -4.36
N ILE A 111 -4.80 16.70 -4.12
CA ILE A 111 -5.44 17.49 -3.07
C ILE A 111 -6.34 18.54 -3.70
N LYS A 112 -7.62 18.51 -3.35
CA LYS A 112 -8.69 19.40 -3.84
C LYS A 112 -9.36 20.16 -2.71
N HIS A 113 -9.97 21.30 -3.04
CA HIS A 113 -10.59 22.16 -2.04
C HIS A 113 -11.66 21.46 -1.21
N SER A 114 -12.59 20.75 -1.86
CA SER A 114 -13.58 19.91 -1.19
C SER A 114 -14.14 18.82 -2.12
N PRO A 115 -14.92 17.85 -1.60
CA PRO A 115 -15.65 16.91 -2.45
C PRO A 115 -16.62 17.59 -3.43
N ALA A 116 -17.22 18.71 -3.03
CA ALA A 116 -18.19 19.47 -3.83
C ALA A 116 -17.52 20.49 -4.77
N ASN A 117 -16.37 21.02 -4.38
CA ASN A 117 -15.57 21.97 -5.14
C ASN A 117 -14.24 21.29 -5.53
N GLY A 118 -14.26 20.65 -6.71
CA GLY A 118 -13.13 19.87 -7.24
C GLY A 118 -11.93 20.68 -7.72
N SER A 119 -11.82 21.95 -7.36
CA SER A 119 -10.67 22.79 -7.69
C SER A 119 -9.38 22.26 -7.05
N GLN A 120 -8.32 22.21 -7.86
CA GLN A 120 -7.02 21.65 -7.49
C GLN A 120 -6.28 22.58 -6.53
N VAL A 121 -5.76 22.04 -5.44
CA VAL A 121 -4.87 22.75 -4.50
C VAL A 121 -3.42 22.29 -4.69
N PHE A 122 -3.21 20.97 -4.80
CA PHE A 122 -1.89 20.38 -5.00
C PHE A 122 -2.00 19.08 -5.80
N TYR A 123 -1.08 18.84 -6.73
CA TYR A 123 -1.03 17.62 -7.53
C TYR A 123 0.41 17.13 -7.64
N GLY A 124 0.70 15.97 -7.05
CA GLY A 124 2.03 15.37 -7.00
C GLY A 124 2.07 14.01 -7.68
N LEU A 125 3.15 13.74 -8.42
CA LEU A 125 3.37 12.48 -9.12
C LEU A 125 4.67 11.80 -8.67
N LEU A 126 4.57 10.51 -8.34
CA LEU A 126 5.68 9.57 -8.29
C LEU A 126 5.57 8.64 -9.52
N GLU A 127 6.29 8.97 -10.59
CA GLU A 127 6.24 8.24 -11.85
C GLU A 127 7.07 6.94 -11.79
N MET A 128 6.42 5.79 -11.95
CA MET A 128 7.04 4.48 -11.88
C MET A 128 8.11 4.29 -12.95
N GLY A 129 7.84 4.68 -14.20
CA GLY A 129 8.79 4.53 -15.31
C GLY A 129 10.10 5.30 -15.13
N ARG A 130 10.13 6.32 -14.25
CA ARG A 130 11.36 7.05 -13.91
C ARG A 130 12.06 6.53 -12.67
N ASN A 131 11.35 5.86 -11.77
CA ASN A 131 11.86 5.47 -10.45
C ASN A 131 12.14 3.96 -10.33
N VAL A 132 11.49 3.13 -11.13
CA VAL A 132 11.81 1.70 -11.26
C VAL A 132 12.96 1.51 -12.25
N LYS A 133 13.99 0.78 -11.84
CA LYS A 133 15.19 0.49 -12.63
C LYS A 133 15.32 -0.98 -12.98
N LYS A 134 14.66 -1.85 -12.21
CA LYS A 134 14.62 -3.30 -12.45
C LYS A 134 13.24 -3.69 -12.98
N PHE A 135 13.13 -3.82 -14.29
CA PHE A 135 11.89 -4.27 -14.92
C PHE A 135 11.68 -5.77 -14.68
N GLY A 136 10.41 -6.18 -14.60
CA GLY A 136 10.03 -7.57 -14.37
C GLY A 136 10.19 -8.05 -12.93
N ASP A 137 10.51 -7.16 -11.99
CA ASP A 137 10.65 -7.45 -10.56
C ASP A 137 9.98 -6.36 -9.71
N TRP A 138 9.67 -6.70 -8.46
CA TRP A 138 9.13 -5.74 -7.50
C TRP A 138 10.25 -4.83 -6.99
N GLN A 139 10.00 -3.53 -6.99
CA GLN A 139 10.92 -2.53 -6.46
C GLN A 139 10.15 -1.53 -5.61
N GLU A 140 10.65 -1.26 -4.40
CA GLU A 140 10.13 -0.17 -3.59
C GLU A 140 10.38 1.17 -4.28
N VAL A 141 9.34 2.00 -4.30
CA VAL A 141 9.38 3.39 -4.75
C VAL A 141 8.80 4.27 -3.66
N ASN A 142 9.35 5.47 -3.49
CA ASN A 142 8.83 6.44 -2.55
C ASN A 142 9.12 7.86 -3.03
N LYS A 143 8.31 8.80 -2.55
CA LYS A 143 8.52 10.23 -2.74
C LYS A 143 7.86 11.03 -1.65
N THR A 144 8.59 12.00 -1.13
CA THR A 144 8.08 13.05 -0.24
C THR A 144 7.72 14.28 -1.06
N PHE A 145 6.56 14.85 -0.79
CA PHE A 145 6.08 16.08 -1.37
C PHE A 145 5.95 17.14 -0.28
N ASP A 146 6.53 18.31 -0.52
CA ASP A 146 6.25 19.51 0.27
C ASP A 146 4.90 20.08 -0.16
N LEU A 147 4.02 20.26 0.83
CA LEU A 147 2.67 20.78 0.60
C LEU A 147 2.68 22.31 0.70
N PRO A 148 1.96 23.01 -0.19
CA PRO A 148 1.95 24.47 -0.20
C PRO A 148 1.19 25.01 1.00
N ASP A 149 1.47 26.26 1.37
CA ASP A 149 0.78 26.88 2.50
C ASP A 149 -0.72 27.11 2.29
N SER A 150 -1.19 27.02 1.05
CA SER A 150 -2.61 27.14 0.70
C SER A 150 -3.47 25.94 1.12
N ILE A 151 -2.87 24.81 1.54
CA ILE A 151 -3.68 23.67 1.99
C ILE A 151 -4.42 23.99 3.29
N ALA A 152 -5.60 23.42 3.44
CA ALA A 152 -6.45 23.51 4.62
C ALA A 152 -6.89 22.12 5.09
N SER A 153 -7.16 21.97 6.39
CA SER A 153 -7.57 20.69 6.98
C SER A 153 -8.83 20.10 6.34
N GLY A 154 -9.71 20.94 5.78
CA GLY A 154 -10.92 20.50 5.06
C GLY A 154 -10.67 20.04 3.62
N ASN A 155 -9.46 20.17 3.09
CA ASN A 155 -9.15 19.71 1.73
C ASN A 155 -9.22 18.19 1.63
N LEU A 156 -9.73 17.74 0.48
CA LEU A 156 -9.84 16.33 0.14
C LEU A 156 -8.50 15.86 -0.44
N CYS A 157 -7.89 14.86 0.19
CA CYS A 157 -6.71 14.17 -0.30
C CYS A 157 -7.10 12.83 -0.90
N LYS A 158 -6.64 12.57 -2.13
CA LYS A 158 -6.73 11.28 -2.80
C LYS A 158 -5.34 10.74 -3.10
N VAL A 159 -5.15 9.45 -2.89
CA VAL A 159 -3.93 8.74 -3.30
C VAL A 159 -4.34 7.52 -4.11
N TYR A 160 -3.85 7.44 -5.35
CA TYR A 160 -4.22 6.40 -6.30
C TYR A 160 -3.14 6.19 -7.35
N MET A 161 -3.12 5.00 -7.96
CA MET A 161 -2.31 4.75 -9.15
C MET A 161 -3.03 5.26 -10.40
N TRP A 162 -2.31 5.98 -11.25
CA TRP A 162 -2.80 6.46 -12.54
C TRP A 162 -1.92 5.93 -13.67
N ARG A 163 -2.53 5.33 -14.69
CA ARG A 163 -1.82 4.76 -15.85
C ARG A 163 -1.09 5.81 -16.68
N GLY A 164 -1.64 7.01 -16.77
CA GLY A 164 -1.30 7.93 -17.85
C GLY A 164 -1.67 7.32 -19.21
N SER A 165 -0.72 7.28 -20.14
CA SER A 165 -0.90 6.74 -21.49
C SER A 165 -0.22 5.38 -21.72
N SER A 166 0.20 4.68 -20.65
CA SER A 166 0.99 3.46 -20.82
C SER A 166 0.22 2.34 -21.54
N PRO A 167 0.83 1.68 -22.54
CA PRO A 167 0.22 0.55 -23.23
C PRO A 167 0.36 -0.78 -22.47
N ARG A 168 1.02 -0.80 -21.31
CA ARG A 168 1.37 -2.00 -20.56
C ARG A 168 0.78 -1.94 -19.15
N PRO A 169 0.44 -3.10 -18.55
CA PRO A 169 -0.01 -3.12 -17.18
C PRO A 169 1.14 -2.79 -16.21
N VAL A 170 0.82 -2.02 -15.17
CA VAL A 170 1.72 -1.76 -14.03
C VAL A 170 0.98 -2.13 -12.76
N TYR A 171 1.69 -2.75 -11.82
CA TYR A 171 1.15 -3.22 -10.55
C TYR A 171 1.78 -2.44 -9.40
N LEU A 172 0.98 -2.22 -8.37
CA LEU A 172 1.39 -1.56 -7.14
C LEU A 172 0.81 -2.31 -5.94
N ASP A 173 1.64 -2.50 -4.94
CA ASP A 173 1.29 -3.20 -3.71
C ASP A 173 1.91 -2.51 -2.49
N ASP A 174 1.48 -2.89 -1.29
CA ASP A 174 2.06 -2.44 -0.01
C ASP A 174 2.17 -0.91 0.12
N VAL A 175 1.08 -0.22 -0.25
CA VAL A 175 1.05 1.24 -0.30
C VAL A 175 1.02 1.84 1.11
N SER A 176 1.92 2.77 1.39
CA SER A 176 1.93 3.53 2.64
C SER A 176 1.87 5.03 2.39
N ILE A 177 1.11 5.73 3.24
CA ILE A 177 1.01 7.18 3.29
C ILE A 177 1.51 7.64 4.66
N LYS A 178 2.51 8.51 4.67
CA LYS A 178 3.06 9.15 5.86
C LYS A 178 2.93 10.66 5.77
N ILE A 179 2.82 11.31 6.92
CA ILE A 179 2.62 12.75 7.06
C ILE A 179 3.64 13.33 8.04
N GLU A 180 4.06 14.57 7.78
CA GLU A 180 4.89 15.37 8.69
C GLU A 180 4.23 16.74 8.90
N LYS A 181 4.34 17.30 10.10
CA LYS A 181 3.69 18.56 10.53
C LYS A 181 4.60 19.77 10.47
#